data_AF-A0A822DL13-F1
#
_entry.id   AF-A0A822DL13-F1
#
_cell.length_a   1.000
_cell.length_b   1.000
_cell.length_c   1.000
_cell.angle_alpha   90.00
_cell.angle_beta   90.00
_cell.angle_gamma   90.00
#
_symmetry.space_group_name_H-M   'P 1'
#
loop_
_entity.id
_entity.type
_entity.pdbx_description
1 polymer ?
#
loop_
_entity_poly.entity_id
_entity_poly.type
_entity_poly.pdbx_seq_one_letter_code
_entity_poly.pdbx_strand_id
1 'polypeptide(L)'
;MEEKCRQLVIQQSPITKEQMKMLNAKQVAYLLNLLLNEQSKITYDYIKQFDNNCDLSQYTNCEIRFRWYQLCIRVQYEKYVDNIFQFLEMIGRMKFVKPLYTEFKSSWPEMMPSVQTFFNEHKQYMNPITVKQIEIRLNS
;
A
#
# COMPACT_ATOMS: atom_id res chain seq x y z
N MET A 1 -10.76 -17.03 13.24
CA MET A 1 -9.57 -16.46 12.55
C MET A 1 -9.62 -14.94 12.49
N GLU A 2 -10.78 -14.33 12.20
CA GLU A 2 -10.93 -12.88 12.07
C GLU A 2 -10.89 -12.11 13.38
N GLU A 3 -11.32 -12.73 14.48
CA GLU A 3 -11.50 -12.06 15.78
C GLU A 3 -10.20 -11.51 16.36
N LYS A 4 -9.09 -12.25 16.26
CA LYS A 4 -7.76 -11.76 16.66
C LYS A 4 -7.33 -10.53 15.86
N CYS A 5 -7.60 -10.49 14.56
CA CYS A 5 -7.25 -9.32 13.72
C CYS A 5 -8.12 -8.11 14.09
N ARG A 6 -9.41 -8.30 14.37
CA ARG A 6 -10.31 -7.22 14.79
C ARG A 6 -9.88 -6.64 16.15
N GLN A 7 -9.49 -7.49 17.11
CA GLN A 7 -8.95 -7.05 18.40
C GLN A 7 -7.70 -6.19 18.24
N LEU A 8 -6.78 -6.57 17.35
CA LEU A 8 -5.56 -5.80 17.04
C LEU A 8 -5.82 -4.44 16.39
N VAL A 9 -6.94 -4.29 15.67
CA VAL A 9 -7.32 -3.00 15.09
C VAL A 9 -8.03 -2.11 16.12
N ILE A 10 -8.79 -2.71 17.05
CA ILE A 10 -9.52 -1.98 18.09
C ILE A 10 -8.59 -1.48 19.20
N GLN A 11 -7.46 -2.15 19.43
CA GLN A 11 -6.51 -1.74 20.47
C GLN A 11 -5.97 -0.31 20.21
N GLN A 12 -5.76 0.45 21.28
CA GLN A 12 -5.22 1.83 21.17
C GLN A 12 -3.70 1.86 20.93
N SER A 13 -3.00 0.79 21.26
CA SER A 13 -1.55 0.68 21.10
C SER A 13 -1.15 0.27 19.68
N PRO A 14 0.02 0.70 19.19
CA PRO A 14 0.55 0.27 17.91
C PRO A 14 0.79 -1.25 17.90
N ILE A 15 0.53 -1.90 16.75
CA ILE A 15 0.75 -3.33 16.58
C ILE A 15 2.25 -3.65 16.70
N THR A 16 2.59 -4.73 17.41
CA THR A 16 3.98 -5.12 17.66
C THR A 16 4.45 -6.25 16.73
N LYS A 17 5.78 -6.40 16.61
CA LYS A 17 6.41 -7.48 15.84
C LYS A 17 5.97 -8.87 16.29
N GLU A 18 5.80 -9.06 17.60
CA GLU A 18 5.40 -10.35 18.18
C GLU A 18 3.98 -10.70 17.78
N GLN A 19 3.06 -9.74 17.83
CA GLN A 19 1.68 -9.91 17.37
C GLN A 19 1.66 -10.27 15.88
N MET A 20 2.49 -9.62 15.06
CA MET A 20 2.60 -9.91 13.63
C MET A 20 3.15 -11.32 13.35
N LYS A 21 4.15 -11.79 14.13
CA LYS A 21 4.72 -13.14 13.99
C LYS A 21 3.72 -14.26 14.33
N MET A 22 2.72 -13.98 15.17
CA MET A 22 1.65 -14.93 15.50
C MET A 22 0.61 -15.09 14.37
N LEU A 23 0.66 -14.23 13.35
CA LEU A 23 -0.28 -14.24 12.23
C LEU A 23 0.35 -14.88 11.00
N ASN A 24 -0.44 -15.67 10.27
CA ASN A 24 -0.04 -16.16 8.96
C ASN A 24 -0.26 -15.09 7.87
N ALA A 25 0.29 -15.31 6.67
CA ALA A 25 0.23 -14.33 5.58
C ALA A 25 -1.20 -13.88 5.21
N LYS A 26 -2.19 -14.79 5.25
CA LYS A 26 -3.59 -14.43 4.97
C LYS A 26 -4.18 -13.53 6.06
N GLN A 27 -3.85 -13.82 7.32
CA GLN A 27 -4.28 -13.01 8.46
C GLN A 27 -3.62 -11.63 8.45
N VAL A 28 -2.32 -11.54 8.12
CA VAL A 28 -1.63 -10.25 7.96
C VAL A 28 -2.27 -9.43 6.85
N ALA A 29 -2.51 -10.03 5.68
CA ALA A 29 -3.20 -9.33 4.61
C ALA A 29 -4.58 -8.84 5.08
N TYR A 30 -5.36 -9.70 5.73
CA TYR A 30 -6.68 -9.36 6.27
C TYR A 30 -6.61 -8.19 7.28
N LEU A 31 -5.66 -8.22 8.21
CA LEU A 31 -5.42 -7.15 9.17
C LEU A 31 -5.14 -5.81 8.48
N LEU A 32 -4.25 -5.77 7.49
CA LEU A 32 -3.97 -4.55 6.73
C LEU A 32 -5.20 -4.01 5.99
N ASN A 33 -6.08 -4.89 5.52
CA ASN A 33 -7.33 -4.48 4.90
C ASN A 33 -8.36 -3.95 5.89
N LEU A 34 -8.41 -4.49 7.11
CA LEU A 34 -9.21 -3.89 8.17
C LEU A 34 -8.70 -2.49 8.50
N LEU A 35 -7.38 -2.31 8.61
CA LEU A 35 -6.75 -1.00 8.82
C LEU A 35 -7.10 -0.02 7.69
N LEU A 36 -7.06 -0.45 6.43
CA LEU A 36 -7.46 0.38 5.28
C LEU A 36 -8.92 0.88 5.38
N ASN A 37 -9.80 0.10 5.98
CA ASN A 37 -11.20 0.46 6.16
C ASN A 37 -11.44 1.36 7.39
N GLU A 38 -10.53 1.39 8.36
CA GLU A 38 -10.62 2.20 9.57
C GLU A 38 -9.86 3.53 9.44
N GLN A 39 -10.36 4.41 8.58
CA GLN A 39 -9.68 5.65 8.21
C GLN A 39 -9.42 6.63 9.38
N SER A 40 -10.19 6.57 10.46
CA SER A 40 -10.01 7.46 11.63
C SER A 40 -8.77 7.13 12.46
N LYS A 41 -8.22 5.92 12.36
CA LYS A 41 -7.03 5.49 13.13
C LYS A 41 -5.74 5.58 12.33
N ILE A 42 -5.83 5.56 11.02
CA ILE A 42 -4.66 5.54 10.13
C ILE A 42 -4.12 6.95 9.98
N THR A 43 -3.24 7.32 10.91
CA THR A 43 -2.45 8.55 10.87
C THR A 43 -1.02 8.26 10.44
N TYR A 44 -0.32 9.29 9.97
CA TYR A 44 1.11 9.19 9.65
C TYR A 44 1.92 8.61 10.81
N ASP A 45 1.67 9.08 12.04
CA ASP A 45 2.39 8.62 13.23
C ASP A 45 2.13 7.15 13.54
N TYR A 46 0.87 6.70 13.41
CA TYR A 46 0.54 5.28 13.56
C TYR A 46 1.28 4.40 12.56
N ILE A 47 1.29 4.79 11.27
CA ILE A 47 1.99 4.07 10.21
C ILE A 47 3.50 4.05 10.44
N LYS A 48 4.08 5.17 10.87
CA LYS A 48 5.50 5.26 11.21
C LYS A 48 5.88 4.33 12.38
N GLN A 49 5.08 4.32 13.45
CA GLN A 49 5.30 3.41 14.58
C GLN A 49 5.13 1.95 14.16
N PHE A 50 4.10 1.65 13.37
CA PHE A 50 3.84 0.30 12.88
C PHE A 50 4.98 -0.23 11.99
N ASP A 51 5.50 0.61 11.09
CA ASP A 51 6.68 0.30 10.28
C ASP A 51 7.91 -0.01 11.14
N ASN A 52 8.23 0.88 12.09
CA ASN A 52 9.38 0.72 12.98
C ASN A 52 9.29 -0.56 13.83
N ASN A 53 8.08 -0.90 14.28
CA ASN A 53 7.87 -2.08 15.11
C ASN A 53 7.88 -3.37 14.32
N CYS A 54 7.29 -3.39 13.12
CA CYS A 54 6.98 -4.63 12.42
C CYS A 54 7.91 -4.96 11.26
N ASP A 55 8.75 -4.01 10.83
CA ASP A 55 9.68 -4.15 9.70
C ASP A 55 8.99 -4.74 8.47
N LEU A 56 7.95 -4.03 8.01
CA LEU A 56 7.05 -4.49 6.95
C LEU A 56 7.76 -4.63 5.59
N SER A 57 8.96 -4.05 5.47
CA SER A 57 9.87 -4.21 4.34
C SER A 57 10.27 -5.67 4.08
N GLN A 58 10.27 -6.53 5.11
CA GLN A 58 10.67 -7.94 5.00
C GLN A 58 9.61 -8.83 4.32
N TYR A 59 8.36 -8.36 4.19
CA TYR A 59 7.29 -9.17 3.62
C TYR A 59 7.40 -9.22 2.09
N THR A 60 7.63 -10.41 1.55
CA THR A 60 7.71 -10.65 0.10
C THR A 60 6.35 -10.91 -0.56
N ASN A 61 5.31 -11.19 0.24
CA ASN A 61 3.98 -11.50 -0.26
C ASN A 61 3.34 -10.28 -0.94
N CYS A 62 2.94 -10.43 -2.20
CA CYS A 62 2.38 -9.34 -3.01
C CYS A 62 1.08 -8.74 -2.43
N GLU A 63 0.19 -9.54 -1.83
CA GLU A 63 -1.06 -9.03 -1.24
C GLU A 63 -0.79 -8.19 0.01
N ILE A 64 0.22 -8.58 0.81
CA ILE A 64 0.64 -7.83 1.99
C ILE A 64 1.28 -6.51 1.57
N ARG A 65 2.28 -6.56 0.67
CA ARG A 65 2.96 -5.37 0.14
C ARG A 65 1.97 -4.39 -0.48
N PHE A 66 1.06 -4.87 -1.31
CA PHE A 66 0.02 -4.06 -1.93
C PHE A 66 -0.82 -3.30 -0.89
N ARG A 67 -1.37 -4.00 0.11
CA ARG A 67 -2.20 -3.37 1.16
C ARG A 67 -1.40 -2.39 2.02
N TRP A 68 -0.14 -2.73 2.30
CA TRP A 68 0.77 -1.84 3.02
C TRP A 68 1.05 -0.55 2.24
N TYR A 69 1.30 -0.66 0.94
CA TYR A 69 1.53 0.48 0.07
C TYR A 69 0.30 1.36 -0.07
N GLN A 70 -0.91 0.81 -0.13
CA GLN A 70 -2.12 1.62 -0.06
C GLN A 70 -2.19 2.44 1.24
N LEU A 71 -1.85 1.84 2.39
CA LEU A 71 -1.80 2.57 3.67
C LEU A 71 -0.76 3.69 3.63
N CYS A 72 0.44 3.39 3.14
CA CYS A 72 1.53 4.36 3.03
C CYS A 72 1.13 5.56 2.16
N ILE A 73 0.53 5.31 0.99
CA ILE A 73 0.07 6.39 0.10
C ILE A 73 -1.00 7.22 0.79
N ARG A 74 -1.94 6.56 1.49
CA ARG A 74 -3.06 7.24 2.15
C ARG A 74 -2.63 8.23 3.23
N VAL A 75 -1.53 7.93 3.92
CA VAL A 75 -0.94 8.84 4.92
C VAL A 75 0.24 9.63 4.40
N GLN A 76 0.53 9.57 3.09
CA GLN A 76 1.64 10.29 2.46
C GLN A 76 3.02 9.92 3.08
N TYR A 77 3.24 8.63 3.33
CA TYR A 77 4.47 8.13 3.94
C TYR A 77 5.59 7.97 2.90
N GLU A 78 6.39 9.03 2.74
CA GLU A 78 7.47 9.17 1.75
C GLU A 78 8.51 8.06 1.76
N LYS A 79 8.81 7.48 2.93
CA LYS A 79 9.83 6.43 3.08
C LYS A 79 9.63 5.24 2.15
N TYR A 80 8.40 4.94 1.75
CA TYR A 80 8.08 3.78 0.91
C TYR A 80 7.81 4.12 -0.57
N VAL A 81 7.91 5.38 -1.00
CA VAL A 81 7.59 5.78 -2.39
C VAL A 81 8.43 5.01 -3.39
N ASP A 82 9.74 4.92 -3.18
CA ASP A 82 10.64 4.16 -4.06
C ASP A 82 10.28 2.66 -4.11
N ASN A 83 9.93 2.08 -2.96
CA ASN A 83 9.49 0.68 -2.91
C ASN A 83 8.15 0.45 -3.63
N ILE A 84 7.28 1.46 -3.63
CA ILE A 84 6.00 1.42 -4.34
C ILE A 84 6.25 1.49 -5.85
N PHE A 85 7.11 2.38 -6.32
CA PHE A 85 7.48 2.48 -7.73
C PHE A 85 8.15 1.20 -8.23
N GLN A 86 9.13 0.67 -7.48
CA GLN A 86 9.74 -0.62 -7.81
C GLN A 86 8.70 -1.76 -7.85
N PHE A 87 7.70 -1.74 -6.96
CA PHE A 87 6.62 -2.72 -6.99
C PHE A 87 5.73 -2.58 -8.23
N LEU A 88 5.42 -1.34 -8.64
CA LEU A 88 4.64 -1.06 -9.85
C LEU A 88 5.39 -1.42 -11.13
N GLU A 89 6.72 -1.33 -11.14
CA GLU A 89 7.56 -1.78 -12.24
C GLU A 89 7.52 -3.32 -12.38
N MET A 90 7.64 -4.03 -11.26
CA MET A 90 7.67 -5.50 -11.25
C MET A 90 6.30 -6.16 -11.51
N ILE A 91 5.20 -5.50 -11.13
CA ILE A 91 3.85 -6.09 -11.15
C ILE A 91 3.01 -5.50 -12.27
N GLY A 92 2.65 -6.32 -13.26
CA GLY A 92 1.71 -5.95 -14.33
C GLY A 92 0.23 -6.25 -14.02
N ARG A 93 -0.09 -6.86 -12.87
CA ARG A 93 -1.46 -7.28 -12.54
C ARG A 93 -2.33 -6.08 -12.17
N MET A 94 -3.32 -5.76 -13.00
CA MET A 94 -4.23 -4.63 -12.79
C MET A 94 -4.93 -4.60 -11.44
N LYS A 95 -5.15 -5.77 -10.80
CA LYS A 95 -5.68 -5.86 -9.42
C LYS A 95 -4.87 -5.03 -8.42
N PHE A 96 -3.57 -4.91 -8.61
CA PHE A 96 -2.67 -4.16 -7.72
C PHE A 96 -2.31 -2.79 -8.30
N VAL A 97 -2.02 -2.75 -9.60
CA VAL A 97 -1.56 -1.53 -10.27
C VAL A 97 -2.63 -0.44 -10.25
N LYS A 98 -3.86 -0.77 -10.67
CA LYS A 98 -4.94 0.24 -10.77
C LYS A 98 -5.28 0.88 -9.43
N PRO A 99 -5.48 0.13 -8.32
CA PRO A 99 -5.78 0.78 -7.05
C PRO A 99 -4.67 1.67 -6.51
N LEU A 100 -3.39 1.33 -6.71
CA LEU A 100 -2.27 2.16 -6.25
C LEU A 100 -2.24 3.51 -6.97
N TYR A 101 -2.36 3.53 -8.31
CA TYR A 101 -2.45 4.80 -9.06
C TYR A 101 -3.66 5.64 -8.66
N THR A 102 -4.82 5.00 -8.43
CA THR A 102 -6.02 5.70 -7.93
C THR A 102 -5.77 6.29 -6.53
N GLU A 103 -5.12 5.55 -5.64
CA GLU A 103 -4.85 6.00 -4.26
C GLU A 103 -3.88 7.19 -4.25
N PHE A 104 -2.85 7.21 -5.11
CA PHE A 104 -1.97 8.38 -5.26
C PHE A 104 -2.77 9.60 -5.65
N LYS A 105 -3.67 9.47 -6.63
CA LYS A 105 -4.50 10.58 -7.09
C LYS A 105 -5.46 11.09 -6.02
N SER A 106 -6.10 10.20 -5.25
CA SER A 106 -7.08 10.61 -4.25
C SER A 106 -6.48 11.12 -2.95
N SER A 107 -5.36 10.53 -2.53
CA SER A 107 -4.81 10.70 -1.18
C SER A 107 -3.49 11.48 -1.16
N TRP A 108 -2.80 11.57 -2.30
CA TRP A 108 -1.52 12.28 -2.40
C TRP A 108 -1.34 13.06 -3.73
N PRO A 109 -2.16 14.11 -3.97
CA PRO A 109 -2.09 14.89 -5.21
C PRO A 109 -0.71 15.51 -5.49
N GLU A 110 0.02 15.90 -4.45
CA GLU A 110 1.36 16.51 -4.55
C GLU A 110 2.41 15.58 -5.16
N MET A 111 2.23 14.25 -5.02
CA MET A 111 3.12 13.23 -5.58
C MET A 111 2.80 12.92 -7.05
N MET A 112 1.69 13.43 -7.59
CA MET A 112 1.25 13.12 -8.95
C MET A 112 2.26 13.47 -10.05
N PRO A 113 3.02 14.59 -10.00
CA PRO A 113 4.06 14.85 -10.98
C PRO A 113 5.10 13.72 -11.04
N SER A 114 5.58 13.25 -9.87
CA SER A 114 6.52 12.13 -9.78
C SER A 114 5.92 10.81 -10.29
N VAL A 115 4.65 10.53 -9.94
CA VAL A 115 3.92 9.34 -10.41
C VAL A 115 3.75 9.36 -11.93
N GLN A 116 3.47 10.52 -12.53
CA GLN A 116 3.34 10.69 -13.98
C GLN A 116 4.69 10.52 -14.69
N THR A 117 5.77 11.09 -14.15
CA THR A 117 7.13 10.89 -14.67
C THR A 117 7.48 9.41 -14.65
N PHE A 118 7.33 8.75 -13.51
CA PHE A 118 7.58 7.32 -13.36
C PHE A 118 6.77 6.51 -14.38
N PHE A 119 5.46 6.77 -14.52
CA PHE A 119 4.63 6.08 -15.48
C PHE A 119 5.10 6.28 -16.93
N ASN A 120 5.46 7.50 -17.31
CA ASN A 120 5.91 7.81 -18.67
C ASN A 120 7.23 7.13 -19.05
N GLU A 121 8.14 6.98 -18.09
CA GLU A 121 9.42 6.28 -18.29
C GLU A 121 9.23 4.77 -18.46
N HIS A 122 8.29 4.19 -17.71
CA HIS A 122 8.13 2.74 -17.61
C HIS A 122 6.99 2.17 -18.49
N LYS A 123 6.09 2.99 -19.03
CA LYS A 123 4.93 2.52 -19.81
C LYS A 123 5.30 1.67 -21.03
N GLN A 124 6.49 1.87 -21.62
CA GLN A 124 6.98 1.07 -22.74
C GLN A 124 7.17 -0.41 -22.39
N TYR A 125 7.41 -0.74 -21.12
CA TYR A 125 7.59 -2.10 -20.63
C TYR A 125 6.29 -2.73 -20.13
N MET A 126 5.20 -1.96 -20.06
CA MET A 126 3.89 -2.43 -19.62
C MET A 126 3.05 -2.98 -20.78
N ASN A 127 2.07 -3.84 -20.46
CA ASN A 127 1.11 -4.29 -21.46
C ASN A 127 0.31 -3.09 -22.02
N PRO A 128 0.10 -2.98 -23.34
CA PRO A 128 -0.63 -1.86 -23.94
C PRO A 128 -2.02 -1.60 -23.35
N ILE A 129 -2.73 -2.65 -22.92
CA ILE A 129 -4.04 -2.53 -22.26
C ILE A 129 -3.90 -1.88 -20.89
N THR A 130 -2.87 -2.26 -20.13
CA THR A 130 -2.53 -1.67 -18.82
C THR A 130 -2.20 -0.19 -18.97
N VAL A 131 -1.36 0.17 -19.94
CA VAL A 131 -0.99 1.56 -20.25
C VAL A 131 -2.24 2.39 -20.51
N LYS A 132 -3.09 1.96 -21.45
CA LYS A 132 -4.33 2.67 -21.78
C LYS A 132 -5.24 2.87 -20.57
N GLN A 133 -5.34 1.87 -19.69
CA GLN A 133 -6.16 1.97 -18.48
C GLN A 133 -5.59 2.94 -17.44
N ILE A 134 -4.26 3.02 -17.32
CA ILE A 134 -3.60 3.93 -16.38
C ILE A 134 -3.61 5.36 -16.92
N GLU A 135 -3.32 5.56 -18.21
CA GLU A 135 -3.39 6.88 -18.87
C GLU A 135 -4.74 7.56 -18.68
N ILE A 136 -5.84 6.82 -18.90
CA ILE A 136 -7.19 7.33 -18.67
C ILE A 136 -7.35 7.83 -17.23
N ARG A 137 -6.74 7.19 -16.24
CA ARG A 137 -6.88 7.56 -14.81
C ARG A 137 -6.01 8.74 -14.41
N LEU A 138 -4.80 8.81 -14.97
CA LEU A 138 -3.88 9.91 -14.72
C LEU A 138 -4.40 11.21 -15.35
N ASN A 139 -5.14 11.12 -16.46
CA ASN A 139 -5.65 12.27 -17.22
C ASN A 139 -7.12 12.63 -16.95
N SER A 140 -7.91 11.77 -16.30
CA SER A 140 -9.28 12.08 -15.86
C SER A 140 -9.30 12.91 -14.57
#